data_AF-A0A8J2HCC6-F1
#
_entry.id   AF-A0A8J2HCC6-F1
#
_cell.length_a   1.000
_cell.length_b   1.000
_cell.length_c   1.000
_cell.angle_alpha   90.00
_cell.angle_beta   90.00
_cell.angle_gamma   90.00
#
_symmetry.space_group_name_H-M   'P 1'
#
loop_
_entity.id
_entity.type
_entity.pdbx_description
1 polymer ?
#
loop_
_entity_poly.entity_id
_entity_poly.type
_entity_poly.pdbx_seq_one_letter_code
_entity_poly.pdbx_strand_id
1 'polypeptide(L)'
;MVEKLTAEGNKEIGSVSVGARRRVEEDRITEIEEWKESKEKMERKNNIVIFGWNGKDRIEKKEIADFFQEEIGLENMEESIEEIRQTGTNRKMVWVKMKKLEDKKKIMERKAMLKGKKVFIENNRTKKEREEQKELKKRVWIARNQGAKNVKVGFGRLWVEGVMYRWDGFEVIGLCETWVEEKGWEVTKNRLPSEWSWDYIPAERVERRESARGGIILGVRKEIAGQLVEKRKGMIKREVRVGKKMWDVYSIYNDREGREMLEELDELDEWVKEGEEEREIIIGGDWNARIGEMASVEELNGGEKRWSEDPIVNSEGRMLMDLIDRRG
;
A
#
# COMPACT_ATOMS: atom_id res chain seq x y z
N MET A 1 -15.52 -73.87 -12.83
CA MET A 1 -16.62 -73.01 -12.32
C MET A 1 -16.08 -72.32 -11.08
N VAL A 2 -16.39 -71.03 -10.89
CA VAL A 2 -15.96 -70.11 -9.79
C VAL A 2 -14.54 -69.53 -9.98
N GLU A 3 -14.19 -68.25 -9.81
CA GLU A 3 -14.78 -66.90 -9.95
C GLU A 3 -13.60 -65.89 -9.85
N LYS A 4 -13.80 -64.64 -10.29
CA LYS A 4 -12.87 -63.49 -10.33
C LYS A 4 -12.35 -63.01 -8.95
N LEU A 5 -11.25 -62.22 -8.94
CA LEU A 5 -11.01 -60.97 -8.17
C LEU A 5 -9.53 -60.50 -8.35
N THR A 6 -9.27 -59.54 -9.23
CA THR A 6 -8.91 -58.11 -9.00
C THR A 6 -7.53 -57.84 -8.35
N ALA A 7 -6.66 -57.20 -9.14
CA ALA A 7 -5.38 -56.64 -8.72
C ALA A 7 -5.52 -55.12 -8.51
N GLU A 8 -5.35 -54.67 -7.27
CA GLU A 8 -5.04 -53.28 -6.93
C GLU A 8 -4.14 -53.27 -5.69
N GLY A 9 -3.15 -52.37 -5.68
CA GLY A 9 -2.52 -51.92 -4.44
C GLY A 9 -1.02 -52.12 -4.34
N ASN A 10 -0.24 -51.35 -5.10
CA ASN A 10 1.07 -50.92 -4.63
C ASN A 10 1.26 -49.45 -5.02
N LYS A 11 0.87 -48.54 -4.12
CA LYS A 11 1.12 -47.10 -4.21
C LYS A 11 2.33 -46.78 -3.33
N GLU A 12 3.38 -46.30 -3.98
CA GLU A 12 4.64 -45.85 -3.37
C GLU A 12 4.39 -44.79 -2.28
N ILE A 13 4.93 -45.04 -1.09
CA ILE A 13 5.07 -44.06 -0.01
C ILE A 13 6.34 -43.25 -0.34
N GLY A 14 6.19 -42.18 -1.13
CA GLY A 14 7.29 -41.36 -1.61
C GLY A 14 7.11 -39.87 -1.32
N SER A 15 7.94 -39.32 -0.42
CA SER A 15 8.43 -37.92 -0.43
C SER A 15 7.52 -36.71 -0.06
N VAL A 16 6.27 -36.88 0.38
CA VAL A 16 5.37 -35.71 0.64
C VAL A 16 5.74 -34.86 1.87
N SER A 17 6.63 -35.29 2.77
CA SER A 17 6.58 -34.79 4.16
C SER A 17 7.46 -33.58 4.55
N VAL A 18 8.43 -33.13 3.73
CA VAL A 18 9.35 -32.04 4.14
C VAL A 18 9.06 -30.72 3.42
N GLY A 19 8.85 -30.76 2.10
CA GLY A 19 8.60 -29.55 1.31
C GLY A 19 7.20 -28.93 1.50
N ALA A 20 6.19 -29.73 1.87
CA ALA A 20 4.84 -29.22 2.16
C ALA A 20 4.74 -28.58 3.54
N ARG A 21 5.38 -29.17 4.57
CA ARG A 21 5.48 -28.59 5.92
C ARG A 21 6.25 -27.28 5.94
N ARG A 22 7.43 -27.24 5.29
CA ARG A 22 8.26 -26.02 5.20
C ARG A 22 7.51 -24.85 4.56
N ARG A 23 6.73 -25.15 3.52
CA ARG A 23 5.87 -24.19 2.82
C ARG A 23 4.67 -23.70 3.64
N VAL A 24 4.08 -24.51 4.53
CA VAL A 24 3.00 -24.05 5.45
C VAL A 24 3.57 -23.18 6.57
N GLU A 25 4.80 -23.46 6.98
CA GLU A 25 5.52 -22.67 7.99
C GLU A 25 5.84 -21.26 7.45
N GLU A 26 6.31 -21.15 6.21
CA GLU A 26 6.64 -19.87 5.55
C GLU A 26 5.43 -18.92 5.39
N ASP A 27 4.25 -19.45 5.06
CA ASP A 27 3.02 -18.64 4.91
C ASP A 27 2.53 -18.12 6.27
N ARG A 28 2.53 -18.98 7.31
CA ARG A 28 2.19 -18.55 8.69
C ARG A 28 3.18 -17.51 9.18
N ILE A 29 4.46 -17.62 8.82
CA ILE A 29 5.48 -16.63 9.18
C ILE A 29 5.14 -15.26 8.57
N THR A 30 4.73 -15.22 7.29
CA THR A 30 4.41 -13.96 6.59
C THR A 30 3.19 -13.25 7.19
N GLU A 31 2.07 -13.95 7.41
CA GLU A 31 0.88 -13.38 8.05
C GLU A 31 1.18 -12.90 9.48
N ILE A 32 1.97 -13.68 10.23
CA ILE A 32 2.42 -13.30 11.56
C ILE A 32 3.32 -12.05 11.51
N GLU A 33 4.16 -11.91 10.49
CA GLU A 33 5.03 -10.74 10.30
C GLU A 33 4.23 -9.48 9.97
N GLU A 34 3.23 -9.56 9.08
CA GLU A 34 2.35 -8.43 8.74
C GLU A 34 1.48 -8.01 9.93
N TRP A 35 0.88 -8.96 10.63
CA TRP A 35 0.10 -8.68 11.84
C TRP A 35 0.98 -8.06 12.93
N LYS A 36 2.20 -8.58 13.13
CA LYS A 36 3.19 -7.99 14.04
C LYS A 36 3.56 -6.57 13.63
N GLU A 37 3.76 -6.31 12.33
CA GLU A 37 4.11 -5.00 11.83
C GLU A 37 2.98 -3.99 12.07
N SER A 38 1.74 -4.35 11.74
CA SER A 38 0.56 -3.49 11.94
C SER A 38 0.31 -3.21 13.42
N LYS A 39 0.45 -4.22 14.28
CA LYS A 39 0.38 -4.05 15.73
C LYS A 39 1.50 -3.15 16.26
N GLU A 40 2.73 -3.35 15.79
CA GLU A 40 3.87 -2.51 16.16
C GLU A 40 3.68 -1.06 15.70
N LYS A 41 3.12 -0.83 14.49
CA LYS A 41 2.77 0.50 14.00
C LYS A 41 1.76 1.19 14.92
N MET A 42 0.70 0.49 15.33
CA MET A 42 -0.30 1.03 16.26
C MET A 42 0.32 1.40 17.62
N GLU A 43 1.13 0.51 18.20
CA GLU A 43 1.80 0.74 19.49
C GLU A 43 2.82 1.88 19.43
N ARG A 44 3.43 2.10 18.26
CA ARG A 44 4.43 3.16 18.04
C ARG A 44 3.85 4.47 17.52
N LYS A 45 2.57 4.50 17.15
CA LYS A 45 1.90 5.64 16.50
C LYS A 45 2.05 6.93 17.29
N ASN A 46 2.00 6.86 18.62
CA ASN A 46 2.11 8.02 19.50
C ASN A 46 3.53 8.29 20.00
N ASN A 47 4.52 7.53 19.53
CA ASN A 47 5.87 7.55 20.11
C ASN A 47 6.81 8.38 19.26
N ILE A 48 7.74 9.05 19.93
CA ILE A 48 8.84 9.81 19.33
C ILE A 48 10.17 9.34 19.91
N VAL A 49 11.24 9.65 19.19
CA VAL A 49 12.61 9.39 19.62
C VAL A 49 13.40 10.68 19.56
N ILE A 50 14.06 11.01 20.66
CA ILE A 50 14.98 12.14 20.80
C ILE A 50 16.40 11.57 20.72
N PHE A 51 17.17 12.01 19.74
CA PHE A 51 18.57 11.64 19.55
C PHE A 51 19.50 12.75 20.03
N GLY A 52 20.67 12.38 20.54
CA GLY A 52 21.69 13.34 20.97
C GLY A 52 21.44 13.92 22.36
N TRP A 53 20.64 13.23 23.18
CA TRP A 53 20.35 13.65 24.54
C TRP A 53 21.64 13.75 25.37
N ASN A 54 21.85 14.90 25.98
CA ASN A 54 22.99 15.18 26.87
C ASN A 54 22.51 15.54 28.30
N GLY A 55 21.26 15.21 28.65
CA GLY A 55 20.75 15.38 30.01
C GLY A 55 21.18 14.24 30.94
N LYS A 56 20.50 14.11 32.08
CA LYS A 56 20.84 13.12 33.11
C LYS A 56 20.62 11.67 32.65
N ASP A 57 21.26 10.74 33.34
CA ASP A 57 21.12 9.28 33.19
C ASP A 57 19.76 8.73 33.65
N ARG A 58 19.04 9.48 34.50
CA ARG A 58 17.64 9.20 34.87
C ARG A 58 16.82 10.40 34.44
N ILE A 59 16.04 10.19 33.39
CA ILE A 59 15.22 11.23 32.78
C ILE A 59 13.84 11.22 33.42
N GLU A 60 13.43 12.37 33.93
CA GLU A 60 12.08 12.61 34.42
C GLU A 60 11.21 13.24 33.32
N LYS A 61 9.88 13.11 33.46
CA LYS A 61 8.94 13.71 32.49
C LYS A 61 9.10 15.21 32.40
N LYS A 62 9.33 15.86 33.55
CA LYS A 62 9.63 17.28 33.64
C LYS A 62 10.82 17.70 32.79
N GLU A 63 11.94 16.95 32.82
CA GLU A 63 13.12 17.30 32.02
C GLU A 63 12.84 17.27 30.50
N ILE A 64 11.99 16.36 30.04
CA ILE A 64 11.57 16.31 28.63
C ILE A 64 10.58 17.43 28.30
N ALA A 65 9.70 17.78 29.24
CA ALA A 65 8.78 18.90 29.09
C ALA A 65 9.52 20.25 29.04
N ASP A 66 10.50 20.45 29.93
CA ASP A 66 11.39 21.62 29.95
C ASP A 66 12.16 21.71 28.63
N PHE A 67 12.69 20.59 28.12
CA PHE A 67 13.29 20.53 26.78
C PHE A 67 12.31 20.98 25.69
N PHE A 68 11.06 20.50 25.70
CA PHE A 68 10.08 20.94 24.70
C PHE A 68 9.71 22.43 24.82
N GLN A 69 9.69 22.96 26.04
CA GLN A 69 9.42 24.38 26.26
C GLN A 69 10.59 25.23 25.78
N GLU A 70 11.81 24.93 26.18
CA GLU A 70 13.02 25.71 25.86
C GLU A 70 13.37 25.64 24.37
N GLU A 71 13.24 24.46 23.77
CA GLU A 71 13.80 24.21 22.44
C GLU A 71 12.79 24.35 21.31
N ILE A 72 11.50 24.09 21.58
CA ILE A 72 10.43 24.15 20.58
C ILE A 72 9.18 24.93 21.05
N GLY A 73 9.25 25.62 22.21
CA GLY A 73 8.22 26.53 22.69
C GLY A 73 6.89 25.87 23.06
N LEU A 74 6.90 24.58 23.46
CA LEU A 74 5.69 23.86 23.87
C LEU A 74 5.63 23.73 25.39
N GLU A 75 4.68 24.44 25.99
CA GLU A 75 4.44 24.43 27.44
C GLU A 75 3.51 23.28 27.86
N ASN A 76 3.54 22.92 29.15
CA ASN A 76 2.64 21.96 29.79
C ASN A 76 2.63 20.55 29.17
N MET A 77 3.74 20.15 28.55
CA MET A 77 3.85 18.85 27.88
C MET A 77 4.07 17.67 28.83
N GLU A 78 4.36 17.91 30.11
CA GLU A 78 4.64 16.87 31.10
C GLU A 78 3.48 15.87 31.24
N GLU A 79 2.24 16.37 31.29
CA GLU A 79 1.05 15.54 31.41
C GLU A 79 0.76 14.72 30.14
N SER A 80 1.22 15.18 28.98
CA SER A 80 1.07 14.48 27.69
C SER A 80 2.05 13.31 27.54
N ILE A 81 3.07 13.20 28.39
CA ILE A 81 4.04 12.11 28.38
C ILE A 81 3.50 10.94 29.21
N GLU A 82 3.36 9.79 28.57
CA GLU A 82 2.96 8.54 29.21
C GLU A 82 4.16 7.83 29.83
N GLU A 83 5.21 7.60 29.03
CA GLU A 83 6.37 6.79 29.39
C GLU A 83 7.64 7.31 28.71
N ILE A 84 8.79 7.17 29.40
CA ILE A 84 10.11 7.52 28.90
C ILE A 84 11.03 6.32 29.06
N ARG A 85 11.83 6.02 28.04
CA ARG A 85 12.89 5.01 28.10
C ARG A 85 14.16 5.55 27.47
N GLN A 86 15.26 5.47 28.21
CA GLN A 86 16.58 5.84 27.70
C GLN A 86 17.32 4.60 27.19
N THR A 87 17.88 4.68 26.00
CA THR A 87 18.46 3.54 25.27
C THR A 87 19.61 3.99 24.36
N GLY A 88 20.28 3.05 23.70
CA GLY A 88 21.42 3.28 22.80
C GLY A 88 22.80 3.34 23.49
N THR A 89 23.85 3.23 22.68
CA THR A 89 25.25 3.33 23.13
C THR A 89 25.49 4.74 23.69
N ASN A 90 25.90 4.84 24.95
CA ASN A 90 26.02 6.08 25.73
C ASN A 90 24.69 6.76 26.14
N ARG A 91 23.55 6.06 26.11
CA ARG A 91 22.25 6.58 26.60
C ARG A 91 21.77 7.89 25.97
N LYS A 92 22.26 8.22 24.78
CA LYS A 92 21.92 9.47 24.06
C LYS A 92 20.62 9.40 23.27
N MET A 93 19.90 8.29 23.32
CA MET A 93 18.63 8.11 22.65
C MET A 93 17.52 7.96 23.69
N VAL A 94 16.51 8.82 23.60
CA VAL A 94 15.37 8.85 24.53
C VAL A 94 14.12 8.55 23.73
N TRP A 95 13.47 7.46 24.09
CA TRP A 95 12.16 7.10 23.58
C TRP A 95 11.09 7.72 24.48
N VAL A 96 10.09 8.35 23.88
CA VAL A 96 9.00 9.01 24.60
C VAL A 96 7.67 8.54 24.01
N LYS A 97 6.83 7.97 24.85
CA LYS A 97 5.44 7.61 24.52
C LYS A 97 4.51 8.74 24.93
N MET A 98 3.76 9.26 23.97
CA MET A 98 2.77 10.30 24.21
C MET A 98 1.40 9.65 24.47
N LYS A 99 0.59 10.26 25.34
CA LYS A 99 -0.79 9.82 25.58
C LYS A 99 -1.69 10.04 24.36
N LYS A 100 -1.48 11.15 23.64
CA LYS A 100 -2.33 11.61 22.54
C LYS A 100 -1.52 11.85 21.26
N LEU A 101 -2.12 11.53 20.12
CA LEU A 101 -1.50 11.74 18.81
C LEU A 101 -1.36 13.22 18.48
N GLU A 102 -2.32 14.04 18.92
CA GLU A 102 -2.38 15.48 18.69
C GLU A 102 -1.14 16.18 19.27
N ASP A 103 -0.72 15.80 20.48
CA ASP A 103 0.44 16.38 21.14
C ASP A 103 1.74 15.95 20.46
N LYS A 104 1.81 14.69 20.01
CA LYS A 104 2.91 14.25 19.12
C LYS A 104 2.95 15.09 17.85
N LYS A 105 1.82 15.38 17.20
CA LYS A 105 1.78 16.20 15.97
C LYS A 105 2.35 17.61 16.21
N LYS A 106 1.96 18.27 17.31
CA LYS A 106 2.51 19.59 17.70
C LYS A 106 4.04 19.56 17.83
N ILE A 107 4.59 18.54 18.50
CA ILE A 107 6.04 18.36 18.62
C ILE A 107 6.68 18.19 17.24
N MET A 108 6.09 17.34 16.39
CA MET A 108 6.62 17.01 15.07
C MET A 108 6.57 18.19 14.08
N GLU A 109 5.62 19.10 14.23
CA GLU A 109 5.51 20.35 13.45
C GLU A 109 6.61 21.34 13.86
N ARG A 110 6.90 21.47 15.16
CA ARG A 110 7.85 22.45 15.68
C ARG A 110 9.30 21.97 15.75
N LYS A 111 9.55 20.67 15.57
CA LYS A 111 10.92 20.11 15.59
C LYS A 111 11.90 20.78 14.61
N ALA A 112 11.40 21.48 13.59
CA ALA A 112 12.24 22.25 12.67
C ALA A 112 13.06 23.35 13.39
N MET A 113 12.61 23.81 14.56
CA MET A 113 13.36 24.74 15.43
C MET A 113 14.68 24.15 15.96
N LEU A 114 14.83 22.82 15.95
CA LEU A 114 16.07 22.14 16.33
C LEU A 114 17.14 22.14 15.22
N LYS A 115 16.84 22.69 14.04
CA LYS A 115 17.75 22.66 12.89
C LYS A 115 19.07 23.37 13.25
N GLY A 116 20.19 22.66 13.10
CA GLY A 116 21.54 23.15 13.42
C GLY A 116 22.03 22.76 14.81
N LYS A 117 21.16 22.23 15.69
CA LYS A 117 21.55 21.69 16.99
C LYS A 117 22.00 20.22 16.85
N LYS A 118 22.64 19.70 17.90
CA LYS A 118 23.08 18.28 17.98
C LYS A 118 21.99 17.34 18.51
N VAL A 119 20.79 17.86 18.77
CA VAL A 119 19.63 17.12 19.26
C VAL A 119 18.57 17.06 18.16
N PHE A 120 17.97 15.90 17.96
CA PHE A 120 16.99 15.68 16.88
C PHE A 120 15.78 14.90 17.38
N ILE A 121 14.60 15.25 16.87
CA ILE A 121 13.36 14.52 17.14
C ILE A 121 12.91 13.78 15.88
N GLU A 122 12.67 12.48 16.00
CA GLU A 122 12.12 11.65 14.94
C GLU A 122 10.88 10.86 15.40
N ASN A 123 10.09 10.39 14.43
CA ASN A 123 9.05 9.40 14.70
C ASN A 123 9.69 8.08 15.14
N ASN A 124 9.10 7.42 16.13
CA ASN A 124 9.51 6.07 16.51
C ASN A 124 9.03 5.04 15.47
N ARG A 125 9.80 4.89 14.38
CA ARG A 125 9.47 4.02 13.26
C ARG A 125 9.69 2.53 13.59
N THR A 126 8.93 1.65 12.93
CA THR A 126 9.20 0.20 12.94
C THR A 126 10.56 -0.11 12.30
N LYS A 127 11.02 -1.36 12.36
CA LYS A 127 12.27 -1.75 11.69
C LYS A 127 12.14 -1.60 10.16
N LYS A 128 11.03 -2.06 9.58
CA LYS A 128 10.73 -1.95 8.15
C LYS A 128 10.65 -0.50 7.67
N GLU A 129 9.90 0.36 8.37
CA GLU A 129 9.85 1.80 8.06
C GLU A 129 11.23 2.49 8.15
N ARG A 130 12.13 2.00 9.01
CA ARG A 130 13.51 2.50 9.09
C ARG A 130 14.35 2.06 7.89
N GLU A 131 14.14 0.85 7.39
CA GLU A 131 14.81 0.33 6.19
C GLU A 131 14.35 1.07 4.94
N GLU A 132 13.03 1.25 4.76
CA GLU A 132 12.44 2.07 3.69
C GLU A 132 13.00 3.51 3.72
N GLN A 133 13.10 4.11 4.90
CA GLN A 133 13.70 5.44 5.05
C GLN A 133 15.19 5.50 4.74
N LYS A 134 15.96 4.44 5.01
CA LYS A 134 17.38 4.36 4.61
C LYS A 134 17.49 4.32 3.08
N GLU A 135 16.64 3.55 2.42
CA GLU A 135 16.64 3.44 0.95
C GLU A 135 16.23 4.77 0.30
N LEU A 136 15.20 5.44 0.82
CA LEU A 136 14.84 6.79 0.40
C LEU A 136 16.00 7.78 0.56
N LYS A 137 16.73 7.73 1.69
CA LYS A 137 17.93 8.57 1.90
C LYS A 137 19.04 8.27 0.89
N LYS A 138 19.26 7.00 0.53
CA LYS A 138 20.22 6.59 -0.50
C LYS A 138 19.84 7.16 -1.86
N ARG A 139 18.56 7.07 -2.24
CA ARG A 139 18.05 7.64 -3.50
C ARG A 139 18.16 9.17 -3.54
N VAL A 140 17.86 9.85 -2.44
CA VAL A 140 18.08 11.31 -2.30
C VAL A 140 19.53 11.68 -2.54
N TRP A 141 20.47 10.90 -1.97
CA TRP A 141 21.90 11.12 -2.17
C TRP A 141 22.31 10.95 -3.63
N ILE A 142 21.84 9.89 -4.30
CA ILE A 142 22.06 9.65 -5.73
C ILE A 142 21.52 10.83 -6.56
N ALA A 143 20.27 11.21 -6.34
CA ALA A 143 19.62 12.30 -7.09
C ALA A 143 20.38 13.64 -6.94
N ARG A 144 20.83 13.97 -5.73
CA ARG A 144 21.63 15.18 -5.48
C ARG A 144 22.99 15.12 -6.16
N ASN A 145 23.67 13.98 -6.11
CA ASN A 145 24.95 13.80 -6.81
C ASN A 145 24.82 13.88 -8.33
N GLN A 146 23.65 13.53 -8.86
CA GLN A 146 23.29 13.70 -10.27
C GLN A 146 22.85 15.13 -10.62
N GLY A 147 22.89 16.06 -9.67
CA GLY A 147 22.65 17.49 -9.91
C GLY A 147 21.21 17.96 -9.65
N ALA A 148 20.33 17.13 -9.08
CA ALA A 148 18.99 17.56 -8.71
C ALA A 148 19.04 18.65 -7.62
N LYS A 149 18.45 19.80 -7.92
CA LYS A 149 18.34 20.98 -7.05
C LYS A 149 17.11 20.90 -6.15
N ASN A 150 16.00 20.36 -6.66
CA ASN A 150 14.73 20.29 -5.95
C ASN A 150 14.44 18.85 -5.48
N VAL A 151 14.83 18.52 -4.25
CA VAL A 151 14.53 17.21 -3.65
C VAL A 151 13.73 17.37 -2.36
N LYS A 152 12.51 16.84 -2.32
CA LYS A 152 11.67 16.80 -1.10
C LYS A 152 11.41 15.35 -0.70
N VAL A 153 11.41 15.06 0.60
CA VAL A 153 11.09 13.74 1.15
C VAL A 153 9.88 13.87 2.06
N GLY A 154 8.89 13.01 1.86
CA GLY A 154 7.72 12.84 2.69
C GLY A 154 7.58 11.38 3.14
N PHE A 155 6.45 11.06 3.76
CA PHE A 155 6.20 9.69 4.21
C PHE A 155 6.02 8.73 3.01
N GLY A 156 6.97 7.82 2.79
CA GLY A 156 6.98 6.89 1.65
C GLY A 156 7.05 7.57 0.28
N ARG A 157 7.43 8.85 0.23
CA ARG A 157 7.37 9.68 -0.97
C ARG A 157 8.66 10.48 -1.12
N LEU A 158 9.19 10.52 -2.32
CA LEU A 158 10.33 11.32 -2.73
C LEU A 158 9.88 12.19 -3.90
N TRP A 159 10.16 13.48 -3.90
CA TRP A 159 9.98 14.35 -5.06
C TRP A 159 11.35 14.80 -5.53
N VAL A 160 11.65 14.61 -6.82
CA VAL A 160 12.89 15.08 -7.46
C VAL A 160 12.50 15.91 -8.68
N GLU A 161 12.87 17.19 -8.72
CA GLU A 161 12.52 18.14 -9.79
C GLU A 161 11.02 18.17 -10.12
N GLY A 162 10.19 18.13 -9.08
CA GLY A 162 8.72 18.13 -9.22
C GLY A 162 8.11 16.76 -9.53
N VAL A 163 8.92 15.75 -9.87
CA VAL A 163 8.45 14.38 -10.12
C VAL A 163 8.34 13.63 -8.81
N MET A 164 7.14 13.11 -8.50
CA MET A 164 6.90 12.29 -7.30
C MET A 164 7.28 10.82 -7.57
N TYR A 165 8.32 10.36 -6.90
CA TYR A 165 8.68 8.96 -6.70
C TYR A 165 8.00 8.46 -5.41
N ARG A 166 6.81 7.86 -5.52
CA ARG A 166 6.21 7.06 -4.45
C ARG A 166 6.46 5.59 -4.78
N TRP A 167 7.54 5.00 -4.28
CA TRP A 167 8.05 3.78 -4.89
C TRP A 167 8.74 2.84 -3.90
N ASP A 168 7.93 2.09 -3.15
CA ASP A 168 8.30 0.80 -2.56
C ASP A 168 7.14 0.00 -1.95
N GLY A 169 6.06 0.62 -1.47
CA GLY A 169 5.01 -0.11 -0.72
C GLY A 169 3.86 -0.75 -1.50
N PHE A 170 3.85 -0.75 -2.84
CA PHE A 170 2.77 -1.38 -3.62
C PHE A 170 3.32 -2.36 -4.64
N GLU A 171 2.81 -3.57 -4.58
CA GLU A 171 3.13 -4.68 -5.46
C GLU A 171 2.38 -4.60 -6.80
N VAL A 172 1.20 -3.95 -6.78
CA VAL A 172 0.32 -3.74 -7.92
C VAL A 172 -0.11 -2.28 -7.96
N ILE A 173 -0.12 -1.67 -9.16
CA ILE A 173 -0.48 -0.27 -9.39
C ILE A 173 -1.42 -0.19 -10.60
N GLY A 174 -2.67 0.21 -10.38
CA GLY A 174 -3.61 0.57 -11.45
C GLY A 174 -3.73 2.08 -11.59
N LEU A 175 -3.55 2.60 -12.80
CA LEU A 175 -3.77 4.01 -13.17
C LEU A 175 -4.87 4.08 -14.22
N CYS A 176 -5.90 4.87 -13.96
CA CYS A 176 -7.00 5.14 -14.89
C CYS A 176 -6.95 6.59 -15.35
N GLU A 177 -7.60 6.89 -16.49
CA GLU A 177 -7.51 8.21 -17.13
C GLU A 177 -6.05 8.64 -17.31
N THR A 178 -5.29 7.85 -18.06
CA THR A 178 -3.85 8.14 -18.28
C THR A 178 -3.61 9.08 -19.45
N TRP A 179 -4.59 9.22 -20.37
CA TRP A 179 -4.52 10.09 -21.54
C TRP A 179 -3.37 9.71 -22.49
N VAL A 180 -2.76 8.55 -22.27
CA VAL A 180 -1.65 8.03 -23.07
C VAL A 180 -2.22 7.38 -24.32
N GLU A 181 -2.18 8.10 -25.44
CA GLU A 181 -2.48 7.55 -26.76
C GLU A 181 -1.45 6.48 -27.14
N GLU A 182 -1.81 5.57 -28.06
CA GLU A 182 -0.96 4.47 -28.54
C GLU A 182 0.47 4.93 -28.93
N LYS A 183 0.57 6.01 -29.70
CA LYS A 183 1.84 6.62 -30.12
C LYS A 183 2.73 7.11 -28.97
N GLY A 184 2.15 7.39 -27.80
CA GLY A 184 2.83 7.90 -26.61
C GLY A 184 3.25 6.81 -25.63
N TRP A 185 2.86 5.55 -25.88
CA TRP A 185 3.11 4.47 -24.94
C TRP A 185 4.60 4.19 -24.75
N GLU A 186 5.38 4.03 -25.82
CA GLU A 186 6.80 3.67 -25.71
C GLU A 186 7.61 4.72 -24.92
N VAL A 187 7.30 6.01 -25.11
CA VAL A 187 7.93 7.09 -24.33
C VAL A 187 7.53 7.00 -22.85
N THR A 188 6.26 6.69 -22.57
CA THR A 188 5.74 6.53 -21.21
C THR A 188 6.37 5.31 -20.52
N LYS A 189 6.37 4.15 -21.19
CA LYS A 189 6.93 2.90 -20.70
C LYS A 189 8.40 3.03 -20.30
N ASN A 190 9.19 3.75 -21.09
CA ASN A 190 10.61 4.00 -20.77
C ASN A 190 10.84 4.85 -19.51
N ARG A 191 9.82 5.55 -19.02
CA ARG A 191 9.85 6.30 -17.76
C ARG A 191 9.28 5.48 -16.59
N LEU A 192 8.58 4.39 -16.87
CA LEU A 192 8.07 3.48 -15.86
C LEU A 192 9.19 2.53 -15.40
N PRO A 193 9.25 2.16 -14.12
CA PRO A 193 10.39 1.39 -13.65
C PRO A 193 10.37 -0.05 -14.13
N SER A 194 11.57 -0.56 -14.37
CA SER A 194 11.82 -1.80 -15.10
C SER A 194 11.54 -3.08 -14.30
N GLU A 195 11.41 -2.98 -12.98
CA GLU A 195 11.16 -4.11 -12.10
C GLU A 195 9.68 -4.53 -12.10
N TRP A 196 8.82 -3.73 -12.74
CA TRP A 196 7.40 -4.00 -12.94
C TRP A 196 7.17 -4.47 -14.37
N SER A 197 6.25 -5.39 -14.52
CA SER A 197 5.62 -5.72 -15.78
C SER A 197 4.45 -4.77 -15.99
N TRP A 198 4.49 -4.01 -17.08
CA TRP A 198 3.51 -2.96 -17.38
C TRP A 198 2.63 -3.37 -18.54
N ASP A 199 1.34 -3.30 -18.30
CA ASP A 199 0.30 -3.45 -19.30
C ASP A 199 -0.51 -2.17 -19.39
N TYR A 200 -1.07 -1.91 -20.57
CA TYR A 200 -1.85 -0.72 -20.82
C TYR A 200 -2.95 -0.96 -21.84
N ILE A 201 -3.94 -0.07 -21.81
CA ILE A 201 -4.93 0.20 -22.84
C ILE A 201 -4.75 1.68 -23.22
N PRO A 202 -4.57 2.02 -24.50
CA PRO A 202 -4.38 3.41 -24.91
C PRO A 202 -5.63 4.26 -24.68
N ALA A 203 -5.42 5.56 -24.49
CA ALA A 203 -6.48 6.54 -24.55
C ALA A 203 -6.94 6.77 -25.99
N GLU A 204 -8.25 6.94 -26.19
CA GLU A 204 -8.85 7.15 -27.51
C GLU A 204 -9.13 8.63 -27.76
N ARG A 205 -8.87 9.09 -28.99
CA ARG A 205 -9.15 10.46 -29.41
C ARG A 205 -10.44 10.51 -30.21
N VAL A 206 -11.44 11.18 -29.65
CA VAL A 206 -12.69 11.49 -30.35
C VAL A 206 -12.49 12.77 -31.17
N GLU A 207 -12.85 12.76 -32.47
CA GLU A 207 -12.58 13.84 -33.44
C GLU A 207 -13.01 15.26 -33.00
N ARG A 208 -13.92 15.39 -32.02
CA ARG A 208 -14.45 16.68 -31.52
C ARG A 208 -13.86 17.14 -30.19
N ARG A 209 -12.84 16.47 -29.64
CA ARG A 209 -12.17 16.87 -28.39
C ARG A 209 -10.70 17.17 -28.63
N GLU A 210 -10.23 18.25 -27.99
CA GLU A 210 -8.81 18.63 -27.98
C GLU A 210 -7.95 17.59 -27.23
N SER A 211 -8.56 16.82 -26.33
CA SER A 211 -7.89 15.81 -25.49
C SER A 211 -8.38 14.39 -25.77
N ALA A 212 -7.45 13.43 -25.70
CA ALA A 212 -7.76 12.01 -25.67
C ALA A 212 -8.51 11.66 -24.37
N ARG A 213 -9.32 10.61 -24.41
CA ARG A 213 -10.16 10.13 -23.30
C ARG A 213 -9.68 8.76 -22.83
N GLY A 214 -9.67 8.58 -21.51
CA GLY A 214 -9.45 7.28 -20.89
C GLY A 214 -7.99 6.84 -20.90
N GLY A 215 -7.80 5.55 -21.17
CA GLY A 215 -6.52 4.86 -21.06
C GLY A 215 -6.26 4.32 -19.65
N ILE A 216 -5.75 3.08 -19.59
CA ILE A 216 -5.46 2.35 -18.35
C ILE A 216 -4.00 1.91 -18.39
N ILE A 217 -3.28 2.02 -17.28
CA ILE A 217 -1.96 1.41 -17.10
C ILE A 217 -1.98 0.57 -15.84
N LEU A 218 -1.63 -0.71 -15.96
CA LEU A 218 -1.53 -1.66 -14.84
C LEU A 218 -0.09 -2.16 -14.73
N GLY A 219 0.55 -1.89 -13.59
CA GLY A 219 1.87 -2.39 -13.24
C GLY A 219 1.79 -3.45 -12.17
N VAL A 220 2.46 -4.57 -12.39
CA VAL A 220 2.67 -5.61 -11.36
C VAL A 220 4.14 -5.93 -11.27
N ARG A 221 4.66 -6.00 -10.04
CA ARG A 221 6.04 -6.44 -9.76
C ARG A 221 6.36 -7.76 -10.47
N LYS A 222 7.46 -7.82 -11.21
CA LYS A 222 7.81 -8.99 -12.04
C LYS A 222 7.97 -10.27 -11.22
N GLU A 223 8.40 -10.15 -9.98
CA GLU A 223 8.58 -11.25 -9.03
C GLU A 223 7.28 -12.00 -8.68
N ILE A 224 6.13 -11.33 -8.80
CA ILE A 224 4.82 -11.89 -8.47
C ILE A 224 3.88 -11.94 -9.68
N ALA A 225 4.27 -11.37 -10.82
CA ALA A 225 3.44 -11.36 -12.02
C ALA A 225 3.24 -12.78 -12.54
N GLY A 226 1.99 -13.20 -12.65
CA GLY A 226 1.61 -14.40 -13.39
C GLY A 226 1.77 -14.21 -14.90
N GLN A 227 1.51 -15.28 -15.65
CA GLN A 227 1.67 -15.27 -17.11
C GLN A 227 0.44 -14.71 -17.83
N LEU A 228 -0.75 -14.82 -17.22
CA LEU A 228 -2.00 -14.40 -17.83
C LEU A 228 -2.18 -12.88 -17.74
N VAL A 229 -2.42 -12.27 -18.90
CA VAL A 229 -2.85 -10.87 -19.05
C VAL A 229 -4.01 -10.87 -20.04
N GLU A 230 -5.13 -10.31 -19.62
CA GLU A 230 -6.29 -10.14 -20.50
C GLU A 230 -6.67 -8.66 -20.55
N LYS A 231 -6.93 -8.15 -21.75
CA LYS A 231 -7.26 -6.75 -22.00
C LYS A 231 -8.54 -6.67 -22.79
N ARG A 232 -9.47 -5.86 -22.31
CA ARG A 232 -10.71 -5.49 -23.01
C ARG A 232 -10.84 -3.97 -22.97
N LYS A 233 -11.80 -3.40 -23.71
CA LYS A 233 -12.13 -1.98 -23.55
C LYS A 233 -12.46 -1.74 -22.07
N GLY A 234 -11.94 -0.65 -21.50
CA GLY A 234 -12.20 -0.31 -20.10
C GLY A 234 -11.61 -1.23 -19.02
N MET A 235 -10.91 -2.33 -19.33
CA MET A 235 -10.46 -3.28 -18.31
C MET A 235 -9.15 -4.01 -18.63
N ILE A 236 -8.25 -4.09 -17.65
CA ILE A 236 -7.07 -4.97 -17.66
C ILE A 236 -7.17 -5.96 -16.49
N LYS A 237 -7.07 -7.26 -16.78
CA LYS A 237 -6.89 -8.34 -15.81
C LYS A 237 -5.44 -8.82 -15.83
N ARG A 238 -4.88 -9.05 -14.65
CA ARG A 238 -3.58 -9.70 -14.48
C ARG A 238 -3.60 -10.74 -13.39
N GLU A 239 -3.01 -11.89 -13.66
CA GLU A 239 -2.73 -12.88 -12.64
C GLU A 239 -1.53 -12.44 -11.79
N VAL A 240 -1.65 -12.59 -10.47
CA VAL A 240 -0.62 -12.24 -9.48
C VAL A 240 -0.49 -13.38 -8.47
N ARG A 241 0.74 -13.80 -8.20
CA ARG A 241 1.04 -14.84 -7.21
C ARG A 241 1.66 -14.21 -5.97
N VAL A 242 0.93 -14.26 -4.86
CA VAL A 242 1.42 -13.81 -3.55
C VAL A 242 1.44 -15.02 -2.62
N GLY A 243 2.65 -15.47 -2.26
CA GLY A 243 2.83 -16.75 -1.56
C GLY A 243 2.29 -17.91 -2.40
N LYS A 244 1.36 -18.69 -1.83
CA LYS A 244 0.64 -19.77 -2.54
C LYS A 244 -0.67 -19.35 -3.17
N LYS A 245 -1.16 -18.14 -2.87
CA LYS A 245 -2.44 -17.67 -3.38
C LYS A 245 -2.26 -17.09 -4.77
N MET A 246 -3.14 -17.50 -5.65
CA MET A 246 -3.32 -16.88 -6.96
C MET A 246 -4.38 -15.80 -6.81
N TRP A 247 -4.05 -14.62 -7.30
CA TRP A 247 -4.90 -13.46 -7.28
C TRP A 247 -5.18 -13.03 -8.71
N ASP A 248 -6.44 -12.77 -9.01
CA ASP A 248 -6.82 -12.08 -10.23
C ASP A 248 -7.01 -10.60 -9.90
N VAL A 249 -6.17 -9.76 -10.47
CA VAL A 249 -6.20 -8.31 -10.24
C VAL A 249 -6.75 -7.59 -11.46
N TYR A 250 -7.81 -6.83 -11.24
CA TYR A 250 -8.53 -6.09 -12.26
C TYR A 250 -8.36 -4.59 -12.05
N SER A 251 -8.00 -3.87 -13.12
CA SER A 251 -8.04 -2.40 -13.18
C SER A 251 -9.09 -1.98 -14.19
N ILE A 252 -10.13 -1.29 -13.72
CA ILE A 252 -11.31 -0.92 -14.52
C ILE A 252 -11.38 0.60 -14.67
N TYR A 253 -11.70 1.08 -15.86
CA TYR A 253 -12.07 2.45 -16.16
C TYR A 253 -13.34 2.48 -17.00
N ASN A 254 -14.43 2.96 -16.41
CA ASN A 254 -15.72 3.10 -17.10
C ASN A 254 -15.91 4.52 -17.64
N ASP A 255 -16.09 4.65 -18.95
CA ASP A 255 -16.25 5.93 -19.63
C ASP A 255 -17.72 6.26 -20.02
N ARG A 256 -18.70 5.85 -19.21
CA ARG A 256 -20.12 6.32 -19.22
C ARG A 256 -21.05 5.78 -20.31
N GLU A 257 -20.74 4.70 -20.99
CA GLU A 257 -21.73 3.98 -21.80
C GLU A 257 -22.22 2.75 -21.03
N GLY A 258 -23.13 2.99 -20.07
CA GLY A 258 -23.60 2.02 -19.08
C GLY A 258 -24.32 0.77 -19.59
N ARG A 259 -24.24 0.45 -20.90
CA ARG A 259 -24.65 -0.84 -21.47
C ARG A 259 -23.45 -1.77 -21.68
N GLU A 260 -22.29 -1.24 -22.08
CA GLU A 260 -21.03 -2.01 -22.18
C GLU A 260 -20.53 -2.44 -20.81
N MET A 261 -20.74 -1.63 -19.76
CA MET A 261 -20.43 -2.03 -18.37
C MET A 261 -21.23 -3.27 -17.92
N LEU A 262 -22.50 -3.42 -18.36
CA LEU A 262 -23.35 -4.55 -17.94
C LEU A 262 -22.75 -5.85 -18.47
N GLU A 263 -22.32 -5.83 -19.72
CA GLU A 263 -21.64 -6.92 -20.37
C GLU A 263 -20.28 -7.17 -19.71
N GLU A 264 -19.49 -6.12 -19.43
CA GLU A 264 -18.21 -6.24 -18.71
C GLU A 264 -18.36 -6.81 -17.29
N LEU A 265 -19.45 -6.49 -16.58
CA LEU A 265 -19.75 -6.97 -15.23
C LEU A 265 -20.29 -8.40 -15.21
N ASP A 266 -21.18 -8.75 -16.15
CA ASP A 266 -21.68 -10.11 -16.30
C ASP A 266 -20.56 -11.04 -16.79
N GLU A 267 -19.70 -10.57 -17.70
CA GLU A 267 -18.48 -11.29 -18.12
C GLU A 267 -17.45 -11.37 -17.00
N LEU A 268 -17.31 -10.33 -16.18
CA LEU A 268 -16.48 -10.40 -14.96
C LEU A 268 -17.07 -11.43 -14.00
N ASP A 269 -18.38 -11.47 -13.78
CA ASP A 269 -19.05 -12.49 -12.96
C ASP A 269 -18.85 -13.90 -13.54
N GLU A 270 -18.89 -14.07 -14.86
CA GLU A 270 -18.55 -15.33 -15.54
C GLU A 270 -17.07 -15.71 -15.35
N TRP A 271 -16.12 -14.81 -15.57
CA TRP A 271 -14.69 -15.06 -15.34
C TRP A 271 -14.36 -15.35 -13.88
N VAL A 272 -15.06 -14.69 -12.97
CA VAL A 272 -14.97 -14.92 -11.52
C VAL A 272 -15.66 -16.25 -11.14
N LYS A 273 -16.59 -16.76 -11.94
CA LYS A 273 -17.18 -18.12 -11.80
C LYS A 273 -16.34 -19.22 -12.44
N GLU A 274 -15.66 -18.94 -13.55
CA GLU A 274 -14.78 -19.87 -14.26
C GLU A 274 -13.41 -20.04 -13.57
N GLY A 275 -13.02 -19.09 -12.73
CA GLY A 275 -11.87 -19.23 -11.84
C GLY A 275 -12.05 -20.39 -10.86
N GLU A 276 -10.98 -21.15 -10.61
CA GLU A 276 -10.96 -22.17 -9.56
C GLU A 276 -11.28 -21.54 -8.20
N GLU A 277 -12.07 -22.22 -7.36
CA GLU A 277 -12.52 -21.75 -6.02
C GLU A 277 -11.37 -21.33 -5.07
N GLU A 278 -10.11 -21.62 -5.41
CA GLU A 278 -8.90 -21.26 -4.65
C GLU A 278 -8.28 -19.89 -5.01
N ARG A 279 -8.85 -19.13 -5.95
CA ARG A 279 -8.32 -17.81 -6.37
C ARG A 279 -9.03 -16.65 -5.68
N GLU A 280 -8.25 -15.71 -5.17
CA GLU A 280 -8.75 -14.46 -4.60
C GLU A 280 -8.83 -13.39 -5.69
N ILE A 281 -9.73 -12.41 -5.55
CA ILE A 281 -9.95 -11.39 -6.56
C ILE A 281 -9.79 -10.00 -5.96
N ILE A 282 -9.02 -9.14 -6.62
CA ILE A 282 -8.93 -7.71 -6.32
C ILE A 282 -9.42 -6.95 -7.53
N ILE A 283 -10.42 -6.11 -7.32
CA ILE A 283 -10.92 -5.21 -8.35
C ILE A 283 -10.74 -3.77 -7.88
N GLY A 284 -10.10 -2.95 -8.71
CA GLY A 284 -9.89 -1.54 -8.45
C GLY A 284 -9.97 -0.70 -9.72
N GLY A 285 -9.91 0.61 -9.57
CA GLY A 285 -10.00 1.56 -10.68
C GLY A 285 -11.13 2.57 -10.51
N ASP A 286 -11.45 3.27 -11.59
CA ASP A 286 -12.52 4.27 -11.61
C ASP A 286 -13.75 3.71 -12.34
N TRP A 287 -14.67 3.21 -11.53
CA TRP A 287 -15.93 2.62 -11.96
C TRP A 287 -16.96 3.66 -12.38
N ASN A 288 -16.77 4.93 -11.97
CA ASN A 288 -17.79 5.97 -12.03
C ASN A 288 -19.17 5.49 -11.47
N ALA A 289 -19.12 4.57 -10.49
CA ALA A 289 -20.26 4.01 -9.77
C ALA A 289 -20.65 4.94 -8.61
N ARG A 290 -21.95 5.21 -8.48
CA ARG A 290 -22.53 5.94 -7.37
C ARG A 290 -23.44 4.98 -6.61
N ILE A 291 -23.05 4.69 -5.38
CA ILE A 291 -23.69 3.69 -4.52
C ILE A 291 -24.60 4.32 -3.46
N GLY A 292 -24.84 5.63 -3.53
CA GLY A 292 -25.62 6.34 -2.52
C GLY A 292 -25.04 6.14 -1.12
N GLU A 293 -25.93 6.01 -0.13
CA GLU A 293 -25.61 5.66 1.25
C GLU A 293 -25.48 4.13 1.48
N MET A 294 -25.49 3.31 0.42
CA MET A 294 -25.61 1.84 0.52
C MET A 294 -24.35 1.13 1.03
N ALA A 295 -23.19 1.79 1.07
CA ALA A 295 -21.98 1.21 1.65
C ALA A 295 -21.19 2.22 2.50
N SER A 296 -20.47 1.68 3.48
CA SER A 296 -19.52 2.43 4.30
C SER A 296 -18.09 2.14 3.87
N VAL A 297 -17.25 3.16 3.79
CA VAL A 297 -15.79 2.98 3.64
C VAL A 297 -15.20 2.69 5.02
N GLU A 298 -14.60 1.52 5.17
CA GLU A 298 -13.76 1.18 6.31
C GLU A 298 -12.29 1.31 5.86
N GLU A 299 -11.53 2.23 6.46
CA GLU A 299 -10.09 2.29 6.17
C GLU A 299 -9.47 0.94 6.57
N LEU A 300 -8.62 0.37 5.70
CA LEU A 300 -7.89 -0.90 5.88
C LEU A 300 -7.12 -1.05 7.23
N ASN A 301 -7.03 0.02 8.03
CA ASN A 301 -6.40 0.07 9.35
C ASN A 301 -7.39 0.37 10.50
N GLY A 302 -8.67 0.04 10.37
CA GLY A 302 -9.67 0.20 11.44
C GLY A 302 -10.01 1.66 11.74
N GLY A 303 -10.02 2.51 10.72
CA GLY A 303 -10.50 3.89 10.82
C GLY A 303 -12.02 3.97 10.97
N GLU A 304 -12.53 5.15 11.32
CA GLU A 304 -13.99 5.38 11.40
C GLU A 304 -14.67 5.01 10.08
N LYS A 305 -15.77 4.24 10.18
CA LYS A 305 -16.65 3.96 9.05
C LYS A 305 -17.21 5.27 8.53
N ARG A 306 -16.87 5.64 7.31
CA ARG A 306 -17.37 6.84 6.66
C ARG A 306 -18.48 6.47 5.68
N TRP A 307 -19.60 7.18 5.78
CA TRP A 307 -20.73 7.05 4.87
C TRP A 307 -20.60 8.03 3.71
N SER A 308 -21.10 7.65 2.54
CA SER A 308 -21.27 8.57 1.43
C SER A 308 -22.34 9.62 1.78
N GLU A 309 -22.06 10.89 1.51
CA GLU A 309 -23.05 11.98 1.58
C GLU A 309 -23.82 12.15 0.26
N ASP A 310 -23.39 11.47 -0.82
CA ASP A 310 -24.12 11.45 -2.09
C ASP A 310 -25.29 10.47 -1.97
N PRO A 311 -26.55 10.93 -2.09
CA PRO A 311 -27.72 10.04 -2.02
C PRO A 311 -27.96 9.30 -3.33
N ILE A 312 -27.25 9.65 -4.41
CA ILE A 312 -27.50 9.10 -5.73
C ILE A 312 -26.96 7.68 -5.82
N VAL A 313 -27.85 6.77 -6.22
CA VAL A 313 -27.49 5.42 -6.64
C VAL A 313 -27.72 5.31 -8.14
N ASN A 314 -26.67 5.11 -8.94
CA ASN A 314 -26.79 4.84 -10.37
C ASN A 314 -26.85 3.33 -10.66
N SER A 315 -27.18 2.95 -11.88
CA SER A 315 -27.25 1.56 -12.35
C SER A 315 -25.96 0.79 -12.05
N GLU A 316 -24.83 1.44 -12.31
CA GLU A 316 -23.47 0.94 -12.12
C GLU A 316 -23.21 0.62 -10.64
N GLY A 317 -23.61 1.51 -9.74
CA GLY A 317 -23.51 1.30 -8.29
C GLY A 317 -24.39 0.16 -7.79
N ARG A 318 -25.62 -0.01 -8.31
CA ARG A 318 -26.49 -1.12 -7.91
C ARG A 318 -25.90 -2.48 -8.25
N MET A 319 -25.31 -2.60 -9.44
CA MET A 319 -24.75 -3.88 -9.88
C MET A 319 -23.46 -4.24 -9.19
N LEU A 320 -22.63 -3.24 -8.88
CA LEU A 320 -21.47 -3.46 -8.02
C LEU A 320 -21.91 -4.03 -6.65
N MET A 321 -23.00 -3.50 -6.08
CA MET A 321 -23.57 -4.05 -4.83
C MET A 321 -24.10 -5.47 -5.03
N ASP A 322 -24.84 -5.75 -6.11
CA ASP A 322 -25.34 -7.11 -6.40
C ASP A 322 -24.18 -8.12 -6.56
N LEU A 323 -23.08 -7.73 -7.20
CA LEU A 323 -21.89 -8.59 -7.36
C LEU A 323 -21.24 -8.91 -6.00
N ILE A 324 -21.13 -7.90 -5.13
CA ILE A 324 -20.60 -8.04 -3.76
C ILE A 324 -21.51 -8.95 -2.93
N ASP A 325 -22.83 -8.68 -2.93
CA ASP A 325 -23.82 -9.42 -2.13
C ASP A 325 -23.97 -10.89 -2.54
N ARG A 326 -23.68 -11.24 -3.81
CA ARG A 326 -23.68 -12.64 -4.27
C ARG A 326 -22.47 -13.44 -3.78
N ARG A 327 -21.39 -12.79 -3.33
CA ARG A 327 -20.09 -13.41 -3.03
C ARG A 327 -19.61 -13.23 -1.59
N GLY A 328 -20.07 -12.20 -0.88
CA GLY A 328 -19.86 -12.00 0.57
C GLY A 328 -20.83 -12.81 1.41
#